data_AF-A0A377Z2C3-F1
#
_entry.id   AF-A0A377Z2C3-F1
#
_cell.length_a   1.000
_cell.length_b   1.000
_cell.length_c   1.000
_cell.angle_alpha   90.00
_cell.angle_beta   90.00
_cell.angle_gamma   90.00
#
_symmetry.space_group_name_H-M   'P 1'
#
loop_
_entity.id
_entity.type
_entity.pdbx_description
1 polymer ?
#
loop_
_entity_poly.entity_id
_entity_poly.type
_entity_poly.pdbx_seq_one_letter_code
_entity_poly.pdbx_strand_id
1 'polypeptide(L)'
;MSRYPSLFAPLELGFTTLKNRVLMGSMHTGLEELPDGAQRLAAFYAERARHGVALIVTGGIAPAPSGVTMAGGAVLNDASHLAHHRHITDAVHQEGGKIALQILHTGRYSYQPALVAPSALQAPINRFTPHELSHDEILTLIDDFAHCASWRAKRAMTASR
;
A
#
# COMPACT_ATOMS: atom_id res chain seq x y z
N MET A 1 -10.13 -5.28 34.55
CA MET A 1 -9.93 -4.12 33.65
C MET A 1 -8.58 -4.25 32.98
N SER A 2 -8.46 -3.91 31.68
CA SER A 2 -7.16 -3.90 30.99
C SER A 2 -6.18 -2.94 31.67
N ARG A 3 -4.89 -3.31 31.74
CA ARG A 3 -3.82 -2.40 32.22
C ARG A 3 -3.58 -1.22 31.26
N TYR A 4 -4.10 -1.29 30.03
CA TYR A 4 -3.91 -0.29 28.99
C TYR A 4 -5.26 0.19 28.41
N PRO A 5 -6.13 0.83 29.22
CA PRO A 5 -7.49 1.16 28.82
C PRO A 5 -7.54 2.09 27.60
N SER A 6 -6.63 3.06 27.49
CA SER A 6 -6.57 3.98 26.35
C SER A 6 -6.12 3.29 25.06
N LEU A 7 -5.21 2.32 25.15
CA LEU A 7 -4.68 1.61 23.99
C LEU A 7 -5.76 0.72 23.35
N PHE A 8 -6.54 0.03 24.19
CA PHE A 8 -7.59 -0.88 23.77
C PHE A 8 -8.98 -0.25 23.67
N ALA A 9 -9.09 1.07 23.87
CA ALA A 9 -10.32 1.79 23.62
C ALA A 9 -10.61 1.83 22.10
N PRO A 10 -11.86 1.58 21.67
CA PRO A 10 -12.25 1.74 20.28
C PRO A 10 -12.00 3.16 19.75
N LEU A 11 -11.90 3.28 18.43
CA LEU A 11 -11.80 4.56 17.73
C LEU A 11 -12.83 4.61 16.60
N GLU A 12 -13.76 5.56 16.70
CA GLU A 12 -14.78 5.83 15.68
C GLU A 12 -14.21 6.72 14.57
N LEU A 13 -14.33 6.30 13.31
CA LEU A 13 -13.91 7.06 12.13
C LEU A 13 -15.11 7.66 11.38
N GLY A 14 -16.29 7.69 12.01
CA GLY A 14 -17.56 8.13 11.41
C GLY A 14 -18.24 7.06 10.55
N PHE A 15 -17.53 6.47 9.59
CA PHE A 15 -18.08 5.45 8.68
C PHE A 15 -17.74 4.00 9.08
N THR A 16 -16.84 3.83 10.05
CA THR A 16 -16.45 2.52 10.60
C THR A 16 -15.78 2.72 11.95
N THR A 17 -15.72 1.65 12.75
CA THR A 17 -14.99 1.62 14.03
C THR A 17 -13.71 0.78 13.91
N LEU A 18 -12.63 1.24 14.54
CA LEU A 18 -11.44 0.44 14.81
C LEU A 18 -11.55 -0.16 16.23
N LYS A 19 -11.27 -1.47 16.36
CA LYS A 19 -11.41 -2.21 17.62
C LYS A 19 -10.49 -1.73 18.76
N ASN A 20 -9.42 -1.02 18.43
CA ASN A 20 -8.48 -0.39 19.36
C ASN A 20 -7.62 0.64 18.62
N ARG A 21 -6.65 1.24 19.31
CA ARG A 21 -5.76 2.29 18.77
C ARG A 21 -4.39 1.77 18.33
N VAL A 22 -4.26 0.46 18.09
CA VAL A 22 -3.03 -0.15 17.58
C VAL A 22 -3.08 -0.25 16.07
N LEU A 23 -2.13 0.41 15.43
CA LEU A 23 -1.91 0.39 13.99
C LEU A 23 -0.59 -0.33 13.71
N MET A 24 -0.60 -1.32 12.82
CA MET A 24 0.62 -1.92 12.29
C MET A 24 1.12 -1.04 11.15
N GLY A 25 2.29 -0.43 11.37
CA GLY A 25 2.91 0.48 10.41
C GLY A 25 3.23 -0.20 9.09
N SER A 26 3.30 0.61 8.03
CA SER A 26 3.76 0.14 6.71
C SER A 26 5.16 -0.45 6.83
N MET A 27 5.34 -1.63 6.25
CA MET A 27 6.61 -2.32 6.13
C MET A 27 6.68 -2.95 4.75
N HIS A 28 7.65 -2.54 3.95
CA HIS A 28 7.98 -3.21 2.70
C HIS A 28 8.82 -4.44 3.04
N THR A 29 8.25 -5.63 2.84
CA THR A 29 8.86 -6.90 3.31
C THR A 29 9.77 -7.56 2.27
N GLY A 30 9.67 -7.14 1.01
CA GLY A 30 10.26 -7.78 -0.16
C GLY A 30 9.49 -9.03 -0.61
N LEU A 31 8.37 -9.36 0.04
CA LEU A 31 7.45 -10.42 -0.41
C LEU A 31 6.51 -9.93 -1.51
N GLU A 32 6.31 -8.61 -1.59
CA GLU A 32 5.41 -7.94 -2.53
C GLU A 32 5.77 -8.29 -3.99
N GLU A 33 7.05 -8.54 -4.26
CA GLU A 33 7.59 -8.88 -5.58
C GLU A 33 7.81 -10.38 -5.80
N LEU A 34 7.60 -11.25 -4.79
CA LEU A 34 7.85 -12.68 -4.94
C LEU A 34 6.69 -13.41 -5.63
N PRO A 35 6.96 -14.49 -6.40
CA PRO A 35 5.91 -15.27 -7.05
C PRO A 35 4.85 -15.83 -6.10
N ASP A 36 5.24 -16.24 -4.89
CA ASP A 36 4.37 -16.74 -3.82
C ASP A 36 4.06 -15.67 -2.75
N GLY A 37 4.34 -14.40 -3.08
CA GLY A 37 4.24 -13.26 -2.20
C GLY A 37 2.85 -13.06 -1.60
N ALA A 38 1.81 -13.22 -2.41
CA ALA A 38 0.42 -13.05 -1.98
C ALA A 38 0.06 -13.99 -0.82
N GLN A 39 0.39 -15.28 -0.94
CA GLN A 39 0.08 -16.29 0.06
C GLN A 39 0.83 -16.03 1.36
N ARG A 40 2.11 -15.66 1.25
CA ARG A 40 2.96 -15.37 2.40
C ARG A 40 2.53 -14.09 3.13
N LEU A 41 2.21 -13.03 2.38
CA LEU A 41 1.68 -11.78 2.94
C LEU A 41 0.30 -11.98 3.56
N ALA A 42 -0.56 -12.80 2.95
CA ALA A 42 -1.87 -13.14 3.52
C ALA A 42 -1.73 -13.79 4.89
N ALA A 43 -0.90 -14.83 5.01
CA ALA A 43 -0.61 -15.48 6.30
C ALA A 43 0.02 -14.51 7.31
N PHE A 44 0.99 -13.70 6.86
CA PHE A 44 1.68 -12.72 7.68
C PHE A 44 0.73 -11.70 8.30
N TYR A 45 -0.15 -11.08 7.50
CA TYR A 45 -1.10 -10.08 7.98
C TYR A 45 -2.29 -10.69 8.73
N ALA A 46 -2.79 -11.85 8.31
CA ALA A 46 -3.85 -12.56 9.01
C ALA A 46 -3.45 -12.87 10.46
N GLU A 47 -2.22 -13.30 10.70
CA GLU A 47 -1.71 -13.54 12.05
C GLU A 47 -1.78 -12.28 12.94
N ARG A 48 -1.44 -11.10 12.39
CA ARG A 48 -1.51 -9.83 13.15
C ARG A 48 -2.95 -9.38 13.37
N ALA A 49 -3.83 -9.59 12.40
CA ALA A 49 -5.26 -9.29 12.52
C ALA A 49 -5.93 -10.15 13.61
N ARG A 50 -5.62 -11.46 13.61
CA ARG A 50 -6.08 -12.45 14.59
C ARG A 50 -5.68 -12.08 16.01
N HIS A 51 -4.49 -11.54 16.19
CA HIS A 51 -3.96 -11.08 17.49
C HIS A 51 -4.31 -9.64 17.85
N GLY A 52 -5.28 -9.05 17.15
CA GLY A 52 -5.96 -7.85 17.63
C GLY A 52 -5.44 -6.53 17.09
N VAL A 53 -4.56 -6.50 16.08
CA VAL A 53 -4.25 -5.24 15.37
C VAL A 53 -5.53 -4.67 14.76
N ALA A 54 -5.83 -3.39 15.04
CA ALA A 54 -7.08 -2.78 14.57
C ALA A 54 -7.02 -2.34 13.11
N LEU A 55 -5.88 -1.81 12.68
CA LEU A 55 -5.62 -1.42 11.30
C LEU A 55 -4.20 -1.80 10.89
N ILE A 56 -4.10 -2.51 9.76
CA ILE A 56 -2.83 -2.84 9.12
C ILE A 56 -2.63 -1.90 7.93
N VAL A 57 -1.40 -1.43 7.72
CA VAL A 57 -1.00 -0.76 6.48
C VAL A 57 -0.01 -1.67 5.74
N THR A 58 -0.25 -1.94 4.45
CA THR A 58 0.67 -2.76 3.64
C THR A 58 2.04 -2.11 3.51
N GLY A 59 3.02 -2.85 2.98
CA GLY A 59 4.18 -2.23 2.34
C GLY A 59 3.78 -1.26 1.22
N GLY A 60 4.69 -0.35 0.88
CA GLY A 60 4.47 0.63 -0.16
C GLY A 60 4.32 -0.01 -1.54
N ILE A 61 3.25 0.32 -2.25
CA ILE A 61 2.96 -0.11 -3.62
C ILE A 61 2.92 1.12 -4.51
N ALA A 62 3.62 1.08 -5.64
CA ALA A 62 3.70 2.24 -6.53
C ALA A 62 2.41 2.44 -7.34
N PRO A 63 1.95 3.69 -7.53
CA PRO A 63 0.83 3.99 -8.42
C PRO A 63 1.22 3.89 -9.90
N ALA A 64 2.50 4.06 -10.21
CA ALA A 64 3.05 4.01 -11.56
C ALA A 64 4.46 3.39 -11.56
N PRO A 65 4.92 2.81 -12.68
CA PRO A 65 6.26 2.21 -12.78
C PRO A 65 7.40 3.19 -12.46
N SER A 66 7.24 4.49 -12.67
CA SER A 66 8.23 5.52 -12.30
C SER A 66 8.49 5.62 -10.79
N GLY A 67 7.55 5.12 -9.97
CA GLY A 67 7.53 5.29 -8.53
C GLY A 67 8.04 4.11 -7.70
N VAL A 68 8.36 2.99 -8.33
CA VAL A 68 8.83 1.77 -7.62
C VAL A 68 10.11 2.02 -6.86
N THR A 69 10.32 1.33 -5.75
CA THR A 69 11.56 1.46 -4.95
C THR A 69 12.79 0.95 -5.70
N MET A 70 12.65 -0.17 -6.42
CA MET A 70 13.69 -0.77 -7.26
C MET A 70 13.06 -1.23 -8.57
N ALA A 71 13.86 -1.37 -9.63
CA ALA A 71 13.39 -1.88 -10.91
C ALA A 71 12.69 -3.24 -10.73
N GLY A 72 11.46 -3.35 -11.24
CA GLY A 72 10.60 -4.53 -11.06
C GLY A 72 9.82 -4.56 -9.74
N GLY A 73 9.86 -3.50 -8.94
CA GLY A 73 9.09 -3.40 -7.69
C GLY A 73 7.58 -3.39 -7.89
N ALA A 74 6.83 -3.59 -6.80
CA ALA A 74 5.38 -3.71 -6.85
C ALA A 74 4.66 -2.42 -7.32
N VAL A 75 3.71 -2.60 -8.25
CA VAL A 75 2.87 -1.54 -8.82
C VAL A 75 1.41 -1.98 -8.76
N LEU A 76 0.49 -1.04 -8.54
CA LEU A 76 -0.95 -1.27 -8.70
C LEU A 76 -1.56 -0.24 -9.66
N ASN A 77 -1.45 -0.52 -10.95
CA ASN A 77 -1.98 0.31 -12.03
C ASN A 77 -2.85 -0.46 -13.04
N ASP A 78 -2.91 -1.79 -12.93
CA ASP A 78 -3.67 -2.66 -13.83
C ASP A 78 -4.61 -3.61 -13.08
N ALA A 79 -5.71 -4.00 -13.72
CA ALA A 79 -6.70 -4.91 -13.15
C ALA A 79 -6.15 -6.30 -12.84
N SER A 80 -5.14 -6.77 -13.58
CA SER A 80 -4.51 -8.07 -13.38
C SER A 80 -3.83 -8.19 -12.01
N HIS A 81 -3.38 -7.06 -11.42
CA HIS A 81 -2.74 -7.04 -10.10
C HIS A 81 -3.73 -7.24 -8.94
N LEU A 82 -5.05 -7.09 -9.18
CA LEU A 82 -6.05 -7.14 -8.12
C LEU A 82 -6.16 -8.52 -7.48
N ALA A 83 -5.94 -9.60 -8.23
CA ALA A 83 -6.03 -10.96 -7.71
C ALA A 83 -5.04 -11.19 -6.56
N HIS A 84 -3.81 -10.67 -6.70
CA HIS A 84 -2.78 -10.70 -5.67
C HIS A 84 -3.26 -10.03 -4.37
N HIS A 85 -3.75 -8.79 -4.46
CA HIS A 85 -4.20 -8.04 -3.28
C HIS A 85 -5.49 -8.57 -2.66
N ARG A 86 -6.39 -9.14 -3.46
CA ARG A 86 -7.64 -9.76 -2.96
C ARG A 86 -7.32 -10.86 -1.96
N HIS A 87 -6.42 -11.76 -2.31
CA HIS A 87 -6.02 -12.87 -1.43
C HIS A 87 -5.55 -12.38 -0.05
N ILE A 88 -4.72 -11.34 -0.02
CA ILE A 88 -4.21 -10.74 1.23
C ILE A 88 -5.36 -10.14 2.06
N THR A 89 -6.18 -9.32 1.43
CA THR A 89 -7.25 -8.61 2.14
C THR A 89 -8.36 -9.55 2.63
N ASP A 90 -8.68 -10.61 1.87
CA ASP A 90 -9.66 -11.63 2.29
C ASP A 90 -9.19 -12.36 3.55
N ALA A 91 -7.91 -12.75 3.61
CA ALA A 91 -7.34 -13.39 4.80
C ALA A 91 -7.38 -12.49 6.04
N VAL A 92 -7.10 -11.19 5.90
CA VAL A 92 -7.21 -10.22 7.00
C VAL A 92 -8.66 -10.05 7.46
N HIS A 93 -9.61 -9.98 6.53
CA HIS A 93 -11.03 -9.82 6.86
C HIS A 93 -11.62 -11.06 7.53
N GLN A 94 -11.18 -12.27 7.15
CA GLN A 94 -11.58 -13.52 7.81
C GLN A 94 -11.21 -13.52 9.31
N GLU A 95 -10.10 -12.88 9.67
CA GLU A 95 -9.65 -12.69 11.06
C GLU A 95 -10.26 -11.46 11.76
N GLY A 96 -11.25 -10.81 11.14
CA GLY A 96 -11.89 -9.61 11.67
C GLY A 96 -10.96 -8.39 11.76
N GLY A 97 -9.93 -8.34 10.91
CA GLY A 97 -9.02 -7.21 10.76
C GLY A 97 -9.49 -6.18 9.73
N LYS A 98 -8.80 -5.04 9.69
CA LYS A 98 -8.89 -4.06 8.60
C LYS A 98 -7.49 -3.81 8.05
N ILE A 99 -7.40 -3.61 6.75
CA ILE A 99 -6.13 -3.34 6.06
C ILE A 99 -6.30 -2.21 5.05
N ALA A 100 -5.30 -1.34 4.99
CA ALA A 100 -5.17 -0.26 4.02
C ALA A 100 -3.91 -0.49 3.17
N LEU A 101 -4.01 -0.21 1.87
CA LEU A 101 -2.86 -0.24 0.97
C LEU A 101 -2.16 1.13 1.03
N GLN A 102 -0.84 1.12 1.20
CA GLN A 102 -0.03 2.33 1.09
C GLN A 102 0.34 2.59 -0.37
N ILE A 103 -0.16 3.68 -0.93
CA ILE A 103 0.29 4.17 -2.24
C ILE A 103 1.56 4.99 -2.03
N LEU A 104 2.68 4.54 -2.58
CA LEU A 104 4.00 5.13 -2.38
C LEU A 104 4.69 5.39 -3.71
N HIS A 105 5.06 6.63 -3.98
CA HIS A 105 5.96 6.98 -5.07
C HIS A 105 7.32 7.40 -4.49
N THR A 106 8.38 6.65 -4.77
CA THR A 106 9.70 6.88 -4.15
C THR A 106 10.49 8.04 -4.78
N GLY A 107 10.05 8.55 -5.93
CA GLY A 107 10.61 9.74 -6.56
C GLY A 107 12.10 9.59 -6.85
N ARG A 108 12.90 10.59 -6.45
CA ARG A 108 14.37 10.53 -6.59
C ARG A 108 15.07 9.43 -5.78
N TYR A 109 14.35 8.71 -4.91
CA TYR A 109 14.88 7.55 -4.19
C TYR A 109 14.59 6.21 -4.89
N SER A 110 13.90 6.22 -6.03
CA SER A 110 13.74 5.03 -6.85
C SER A 110 15.10 4.58 -7.42
N TYR A 111 15.48 3.32 -7.22
CA TYR A 111 16.70 2.73 -7.76
C TYR A 111 16.47 2.19 -9.18
N GLN A 112 16.08 3.08 -10.10
CA GLN A 112 15.94 2.77 -11.53
C GLN A 112 16.30 3.99 -12.40
N PRO A 113 16.65 3.81 -13.69
CA PRO A 113 16.98 4.93 -14.58
C PRO A 113 15.82 5.89 -14.86
N ALA A 114 14.59 5.40 -14.87
CA ALA A 114 13.38 6.17 -15.18
C ALA A 114 12.76 6.88 -13.96
N LEU A 115 13.58 7.21 -12.95
CA LEU A 115 13.11 7.90 -11.75
C LEU A 115 12.79 9.37 -12.03
N VAL A 116 11.74 9.89 -11.37
CA VAL A 116 11.25 11.26 -11.55
C VAL A 116 11.27 12.04 -10.24
N ALA A 117 11.40 13.36 -10.31
CA ALA A 117 11.40 14.26 -9.15
C ALA A 117 10.91 15.67 -9.52
N PRO A 118 10.65 16.54 -8.53
CA PRO A 118 10.30 17.95 -8.79
C PRO A 118 11.41 18.77 -9.46
N SER A 119 12.66 18.30 -9.44
CA SER A 119 13.82 18.94 -10.07
C SER A 119 14.88 17.89 -10.38
N ALA A 120 15.78 18.15 -11.33
CA ALA A 120 16.87 17.26 -11.73
C ALA A 120 18.03 17.19 -10.69
N LEU A 121 17.70 17.00 -9.41
CA LEU A 121 18.63 16.95 -8.29
C LEU A 121 18.84 15.49 -7.83
N GLN A 122 20.00 14.94 -8.16
CA GLN A 122 20.41 13.62 -7.72
C GLN A 122 20.44 13.54 -6.18
N ALA A 123 19.88 12.45 -5.63
CA ALA A 123 19.98 12.20 -4.20
C ALA A 123 21.40 11.69 -3.84
N PRO A 124 21.99 12.08 -2.70
CA PRO A 124 23.35 11.65 -2.32
C PRO A 124 23.54 10.13 -2.22
N ILE A 125 22.45 9.39 -2.00
CA ILE A 125 22.43 7.93 -1.83
C ILE A 125 21.96 7.18 -3.07
N ASN A 126 21.68 7.88 -4.17
CA ASN A 126 21.18 7.28 -5.41
C ASN A 126 22.14 7.59 -6.57
N ARG A 127 22.40 6.59 -7.41
CA ARG A 127 23.31 6.71 -8.55
C ARG A 127 22.67 7.35 -9.80
N PHE A 128 21.35 7.49 -9.81
CA PHE A 128 20.61 8.03 -10.94
C PHE A 128 20.20 9.48 -10.68
N THR A 129 20.36 10.34 -11.68
CA THR A 129 19.81 11.70 -11.69
C THR A 129 18.35 11.62 -12.14
N PRO A 130 17.38 12.16 -11.36
CA PRO A 130 15.98 12.10 -11.74
C PRO A 130 15.67 12.99 -12.94
N HIS A 131 14.67 12.59 -13.72
CA HIS A 131 13.97 13.47 -14.65
C HIS A 131 13.13 14.49 -13.86
N GLU A 132 13.20 15.76 -14.25
CA GLU A 132 12.37 16.82 -13.68
C GLU A 132 10.98 16.75 -14.30
N LEU A 133 9.96 16.55 -13.45
CA LEU A 133 8.59 16.47 -13.90
C LEU A 133 8.12 17.79 -14.52
N SER A 134 7.56 17.69 -15.72
CA SER A 134 6.73 18.73 -16.33
C SER A 134 5.36 18.82 -15.65
N HIS A 135 4.63 19.90 -15.91
CA HIS A 135 3.28 20.09 -15.39
C HIS A 135 2.33 18.95 -15.77
N ASP A 136 2.36 18.51 -17.03
CA ASP A 136 1.49 17.45 -17.53
C ASP A 136 1.82 16.09 -16.92
N GLU A 137 3.10 15.80 -16.66
CA GLU A 137 3.52 14.59 -15.96
C GLU A 137 3.09 14.61 -14.49
N ILE A 138 3.05 15.78 -13.84
CA ILE A 138 2.49 15.92 -12.48
C ILE A 138 1.01 15.61 -12.48
N LEU A 139 0.24 16.13 -13.44
CA LEU A 139 -1.19 15.85 -13.56
C LEU A 139 -1.45 14.37 -13.81
N THR A 140 -0.67 13.75 -14.70
CA THR A 140 -0.73 12.30 -14.94
C THR A 140 -0.46 11.51 -13.67
N LEU A 141 0.57 11.90 -12.89
CA LEU A 141 0.89 11.21 -11.66
C LEU A 141 -0.21 11.36 -10.60
N ILE A 142 -0.86 12.52 -10.51
CA ILE A 142 -2.05 12.72 -9.64
C ILE A 142 -3.15 11.73 -10.04
N ASP A 143 -3.42 11.60 -11.33
CA ASP A 143 -4.40 10.64 -11.84
C ASP A 143 -3.99 9.19 -11.55
N ASP A 144 -2.70 8.84 -11.60
CA ASP A 144 -2.20 7.51 -11.23
C ASP A 144 -2.47 7.19 -9.75
N PHE A 145 -2.28 8.16 -8.84
CA PHE A 145 -2.65 7.99 -7.43
C PHE A 145 -4.15 7.74 -7.26
N ALA A 146 -4.99 8.53 -7.96
CA ALA A 146 -6.45 8.38 -7.91
C ALA A 146 -6.89 7.03 -8.49
N HIS A 147 -6.31 6.64 -9.63
CA HIS A 147 -6.57 5.37 -10.29
C HIS A 147 -6.18 4.19 -9.40
N CYS A 148 -4.97 4.21 -8.81
CA CYS A 148 -4.51 3.22 -7.85
C CYS A 148 -5.49 3.06 -6.67
N ALA A 149 -5.96 4.17 -6.10
CA ALA A 149 -6.95 4.16 -5.02
C ALA A 149 -8.33 3.65 -5.48
N SER A 150 -8.74 3.96 -6.71
CA SER A 150 -10.06 3.61 -7.26
C SER A 150 -10.29 2.10 -7.38
N TRP A 151 -9.22 1.31 -7.46
CA TRP A 151 -9.31 -0.15 -7.50
C TRP A 151 -9.97 -0.75 -6.25
N ARG A 152 -9.96 -0.03 -5.11
CA ARG A 152 -10.76 -0.37 -3.93
C ARG A 152 -12.27 -0.36 -4.23
N ALA A 153 -12.76 0.57 -5.04
CA ALA A 153 -14.18 0.74 -5.34
C ALA A 153 -14.77 -0.39 -6.21
N LYS A 154 -13.94 -1.05 -7.04
CA LYS A 154 -14.39 -2.19 -7.86
C LYS A 154 -14.70 -3.46 -7.05
N ARG A 155 -14.42 -3.51 -5.74
CA ARG A 155 -14.96 -4.55 -4.83
C ARG A 155 -16.43 -4.33 -4.48
N ALA A 156 -16.89 -3.08 -4.36
CA ALA A 156 -18.24 -2.78 -3.90
C ALA A 156 -19.31 -3.09 -4.98
N MET A 157 -18.94 -3.07 -6.26
CA MET A 157 -19.88 -3.29 -7.37
C MET A 157 -20.08 -4.77 -7.75
N THR A 158 -19.21 -5.68 -7.30
CA THR A 158 -19.32 -7.13 -7.57
C THR A 158 -19.79 -7.95 -6.38
N ALA A 159 -19.93 -7.36 -5.18
CA ALA A 159 -20.45 -8.03 -3.98
C ALA A 159 -21.95 -7.78 -3.75
N SER A 160 -22.67 -7.26 -4.74
CA SER A 160 -24.13 -7.14 -4.75
C SER A 160 -24.72 -7.82 -5.98
N ARG A 161 -24.71 -9.16 -5.97
CA ARG A 161 -25.66 -10.02 -6.65
C ARG A 161 -25.86 -11.28 -5.84
#